data_AF-A0A5R2N2K5-F1
#
_entry.id   AF-A0A5R2N2K5-F1
#
_cell.length_a   1.000
_cell.length_b   1.000
_cell.length_c   1.000
_cell.angle_alpha   90.00
_cell.angle_beta   90.00
_cell.angle_gamma   90.00
#
_symmetry.space_group_name_H-M   'P 1'
#
loop_
_entity.id
_entity.type
_entity.pdbx_description
1 polymer ?
#
loop_
_entity_poly.entity_id
_entity_poly.type
_entity_poly.pdbx_seq_one_letter_code
_entity_poly.pdbx_strand_id
1 'polypeptide(L)' 'MPRTRVSFEMRQKARALRVHATKGESLLWYELRELKSTGIKFRRQCPIGPYIV' A
#
# COMPACT_ATOMS: atom_id res chain seq x y z
N MET A 1 -12.17 1.83 1.09
CA MET A 1 -11.02 2.74 1.27
C MET A 1 -11.49 3.82 2.22
N PRO A 2 -10.67 4.29 3.17
CA PRO A 2 -11.03 5.50 3.90
C PRO A 2 -11.38 6.58 2.88
N ARG A 3 -12.49 7.29 3.08
CA ARG A 3 -13.00 8.32 2.17
C ARG A 3 -12.16 9.60 2.25
N THR A 4 -10.85 9.46 2.33
CA THR A 4 -9.92 10.58 2.34
C THR A 4 -9.94 11.21 0.96
N ARG A 5 -9.99 12.54 0.89
CA ARG A 5 -9.84 13.26 -0.38
C ARG A 5 -8.43 13.01 -0.90
N VAL A 6 -8.31 12.15 -1.91
CA VAL A 6 -7.06 11.78 -2.56
C VAL A 6 -7.16 12.19 -4.03
N SER A 7 -6.21 12.98 -4.52
CA SER A 7 -6.16 13.39 -5.92
C SER A 7 -5.93 12.20 -6.85
N PHE A 8 -6.31 12.36 -8.12
CA PHE A 8 -6.07 11.34 -9.14
C PHE A 8 -4.58 11.00 -9.28
N GLU A 9 -3.72 12.02 -9.26
CA GLU A 9 -2.28 11.88 -9.30
C GLU A 9 -1.75 11.03 -8.13
N MET A 10 -2.27 11.21 -6.91
CA MET A 10 -1.82 10.43 -5.75
C MET A 10 -2.21 8.97 -5.86
N ARG A 11 -3.36 8.68 -6.47
CA ARG A 11 -3.76 7.30 -6.78
C ARG A 11 -2.84 6.67 -7.82
N GLN A 12 -2.38 7.44 -8.81
CA GLN A 12 -1.40 6.98 -9.78
C GLN A 12 -0.03 6.72 -9.14
N LYS A 13 0.48 7.67 -8.34
CA LYS A 13 1.73 7.48 -7.58
C LYS A 13 1.68 6.25 -6.69
N ALA A 14 0.57 6.06 -5.96
CA ALA A 14 0.35 4.87 -5.15
C ALA A 14 0.33 3.57 -5.98
N ARG A 15 -0.17 3.60 -7.22
CA ARG A 15 -0.12 2.44 -8.13
C ARG A 15 1.33 2.18 -8.59
N ALA A 16 2.05 3.23 -8.99
CA ALA A 16 3.44 3.12 -9.40
C ALA A 16 4.34 2.56 -8.28
N LEU A 17 4.17 3.02 -7.05
CA LEU A 17 4.92 2.53 -5.89
C LEU A 17 4.66 1.06 -5.56
N ARG A 18 3.51 0.50 -5.94
CA ARG A 18 3.27 -0.95 -5.79
C ARG A 18 4.04 -1.78 -6.82
N VAL A 19 4.32 -1.21 -7.99
CA VAL A 19 5.08 -1.85 -9.07
C VAL A 19 6.57 -1.71 -8.81
N HIS A 20 7.00 -0.52 -8.39
CA HIS A 20 8.39 -0.18 -8.12
C HIS A 20 8.73 -0.27 -6.62
N ALA A 21 8.19 -1.29 -5.94
CA ALA A 21 8.50 -1.53 -4.54
C ALA A 21 9.98 -1.88 -4.39
N THR A 22 10.61 -1.37 -3.34
CA THR A 22 11.98 -1.72 -2.99
C THR A 22 12.08 -3.21 -2.61
N LYS A 23 13.31 -3.75 -2.62
CA LYS A 23 13.55 -5.13 -2.19
C LYS A 23 13.08 -5.36 -0.74
N GLY A 24 13.33 -4.39 0.15
CA GLY A 24 12.89 -4.46 1.55
C GLY A 24 11.38 -4.49 1.69
N GLU A 25 10.66 -3.61 0.98
CA GLU A 25 9.19 -3.61 0.98
C GLU A 25 8.60 -4.89 0.40
N SER A 26 9.26 -5.49 -0.59
CA SER A 26 8.83 -6.75 -1.20
C SER A 26 8.95 -7.93 -0.21
N LEU A 27 10.06 -8.00 0.53
CA LEU A 27 10.25 -8.98 1.60
C LEU A 27 9.25 -8.77 2.73
N LEU A 28 9.09 -7.53 3.21
CA LEU A 28 8.10 -7.20 4.23
C LEU A 28 6.68 -7.58 3.80
N TRP A 29 6.33 -7.32 2.53
CA TRP A 29 5.01 -7.68 2.02
C TRP A 29 4.77 -9.18 1.96
N TYR A 30 5.81 -9.98 1.71
CA TYR A 30 5.71 -11.43 1.73
C TYR A 30 5.25 -11.90 3.12
N GLU A 31 5.93 -11.46 4.18
CA GLU A 31 5.57 -11.76 5.58
C GLU A 31 4.18 -11.24 5.95
N LEU A 32 3.87 -9.97 5.63
CA LEU A 32 2.57 -9.36 5.94
C LEU A 32 1.40 -10.02 5.19
N ARG A 33 1.65 -10.64 4.03
CA ARG A 33 0.64 -11.34 3.27
C ARG A 33 0.25 -12.66 3.94
N GLU A 34 1.17 -13.33 4.63
CA GLU A 34 0.88 -14.57 5.34
C GLU A 34 -0.05 -14.36 6.53
N LEU A 35 0.04 -13.19 7.19
CA LEU A 35 -0.88 -12.75 8.25
C LEU A 35 -2.34 -12.61 7.79
N LYS A 36 -2.62 -12.66 6.49
CA LYS A 36 -3.99 -12.78 6.00
C LYS A 36 -4.67 -14.06 6.49
N SER A 37 -3.91 -15.14 6.68
CA SER A 37 -4.42 -16.41 7.21
C SER A 37 -4.92 -16.28 8.66
N THR A 38 -4.29 -15.41 9.45
CA THR A 38 -4.69 -15.10 10.84
C THR A 38 -5.80 -14.04 10.93
N GLY A 39 -6.37 -13.65 9.79
CA GLY A 39 -7.46 -12.68 9.70
C GLY A 39 -7.02 -11.22 9.57
N ILE A 40 -5.71 -10.93 9.62
CA ILE A 40 -5.18 -9.57 9.55
C ILE A 40 -4.90 -9.18 8.09
N LYS A 41 -5.51 -8.09 7.63
CA LYS A 41 -5.40 -7.64 6.22
C LYS A 41 -4.60 -6.35 6.11
N PHE A 42 -3.34 -6.45 5.70
CA PHE A 42 -2.52 -5.29 5.36
C PHE A 42 -2.82 -4.76 3.96
N ARG A 43 -2.64 -3.45 3.76
CA ARG A 43 -2.75 -2.77 2.46
C ARG A 43 -1.44 -2.05 2.18
N ARG A 44 -0.86 -2.27 1.00
CA ARG A 44 0.33 -1.53 0.56
C ARG A 44 0.00 -0.20 -0.09
N GLN A 45 0.82 0.80 0.19
CA GLN A 45 0.86 2.08 -0.55
C GLN A 45 -0.54 2.71 -0.65
N CYS A 46 -1.27 2.69 0.45
CA CYS A 46 -2.56 3.32 0.63
C CYS A 46 -2.37 4.84 0.67
N PRO A 47 -2.99 5.60 -0.25
CA PRO A 47 -2.96 7.04 -0.15
C PRO A 47 -3.82 7.52 1.02
N ILE A 48 -3.25 8.41 1.83
CA ILE A 48 -3.88 9.07 2.98
C ILE A 48 -3.64 10.57 2.85
N GLY A 49 -4.61 11.26 2.25
CA GLY A 49 -4.49 12.71 2.00
C GLY A 49 -3.29 12.99 1.08
N PRO A 50 -2.32 13.82 1.51
CA PRO A 50 -1.12 14.12 0.73
C PRO A 50 -0.03 13.05 0.83
N TYR A 51 -0.20 11.99 1.64
CA TYR A 51 0.80 10.95 1.88
C TYR A 51 0.41 9.60 1.28
N ILE A 52 1.39 8.70 1.13
CA ILE A 52 1.20 7.31 0.72
C ILE A 52 1.91 6.42 1.74
N VAL A 53 1.20 5.45 2.31
CA VAL A 53 1.71 4.51 3.33
C VAL A 53 1.40 3.06 2.98
#